data_AF-A0A7W0CLX5-F1
#
_entry.id   AF-A0A7W0CLX5-F1
#
_cell.length_a   1.000
_cell.length_b   1.000
_cell.length_c   1.000
_cell.angle_alpha   90.00
_cell.angle_beta   90.00
_cell.angle_gamma   90.00
#
_symmetry.space_group_name_H-M   'P 1'
#
loop_
_entity.id
_entity.type
_entity.pdbx_description
1 polymer ?
#
loop_
_entity_poly.entity_id
_entity_poly.type
_entity_poly.pdbx_seq_one_letter_code
_entity_poly.pdbx_strand_id
1 'polypeptide(L)' 'MMREYVASLLDGTVPGDDENLFDHGLDSVRLMIVAERLEVDFADLAERPTLRAWVELAGE' A
#
# COMPACT_ATOMS: atom_id res chain seq x y z
N MET A 1 2.89 10.76 5.51
CA MET A 1 3.81 10.21 4.50
C MET A 1 3.20 9.00 3.78
N MET A 2 3.32 7.76 4.27
CA MET A 2 2.77 6.58 3.56
C MET A 2 1.23 6.54 3.51
N ARG A 3 0.55 6.73 4.65
CA ARG A 3 -0.92 6.74 4.71
C ARG A 3 -1.56 7.76 3.76
N GLU A 4 -1.01 8.97 3.69
CA GLU A 4 -1.52 10.03 2.80
C GLU A 4 -1.28 9.68 1.33
N TYR A 5 -0.12 9.08 1.03
CA TYR A 5 0.19 8.59 -0.31
C TYR A 5 -0.79 7.49 -0.73
N VAL A 6 -1.00 6.47 0.11
CA VAL A 6 -1.98 5.41 -0.16
C VAL A 6 -3.39 5.98 -0.28
N ALA A 7 -3.78 6.91 0.59
CA ALA A 7 -5.09 7.56 0.48
C ALA A 7 -5.26 8.31 -0.85
N SER A 8 -4.19 8.93 -1.39
CA SER A 8 -4.23 9.57 -2.70
C SER A 8 -4.42 8.58 -3.86
N LEU A 9 -3.92 7.35 -3.72
CA LEU A 9 -4.14 6.28 -4.71
C LEU A 9 -5.56 5.71 -4.66
N LEU A 10 -6.20 5.78 -3.49
CA LEU A 10 -7.54 5.25 -3.21
C LEU A 10 -8.62 6.34 -3.24
N ASP A 11 -8.43 7.36 -4.08
CA ASP A 11 -9.40 8.44 -4.32
C ASP A 11 -9.81 9.20 -3.03
N GLY A 12 -8.89 9.31 -2.07
CA GLY A 12 -9.09 9.98 -0.78
C GLY A 12 -9.57 9.06 0.35
N THR A 13 -9.76 7.77 0.09
CA THR A 13 -10.12 6.78 1.11
C THR A 13 -8.98 6.60 2.11
N VAL A 14 -9.28 6.63 3.41
CA VAL A 14 -8.29 6.46 4.47
C VAL A 14 -8.48 5.10 5.15
N PRO A 15 -7.78 4.04 4.68
CA PRO A 15 -7.89 2.70 5.27
C PRO A 15 -7.23 2.65 6.66
N GLY A 16 -7.72 1.77 7.52
CA GLY A 16 -7.07 1.39 8.78
C GLY A 16 -5.72 0.72 8.57
N ASP A 17 -4.89 0.65 9.62
CA ASP A 17 -3.53 0.10 9.52
C ASP A 17 -3.50 -1.38 9.13
N ASP A 18 -4.52 -2.13 9.52
CA ASP A 18 -4.65 -3.58 9.33
C ASP A 18 -5.71 -3.95 8.29
N GLU A 19 -6.33 -2.96 7.63
CA GLU A 19 -7.31 -3.22 6.58
C GLU A 19 -6.62 -3.64 5.27
N ASN A 20 -7.27 -4.54 4.53
CA ASN A 20 -6.79 -4.98 3.23
C ASN A 20 -7.04 -3.90 2.18
N LEU A 21 -5.97 -3.33 1.63
CA LEU A 21 -6.02 -2.23 0.68
C LEU A 21 -6.75 -2.58 -0.62
N PHE A 22 -6.81 -3.86 -1.02
CA PHE A 22 -7.61 -4.28 -2.17
C PHE A 22 -9.11 -4.05 -1.96
N ASP A 23 -9.60 -4.17 -0.72
CA ASP A 23 -11.01 -3.91 -0.38
C ASP A 23 -11.36 -2.42 -0.51
N HIS A 24 -10.35 -1.55 -0.51
CA HIS A 24 -10.48 -0.10 -0.66
C HIS A 24 -10.21 0.40 -2.08
N GLY A 25 -10.06 -0.50 -3.06
CA GLY A 25 -9.87 -0.13 -4.48
C GLY A 25 -8.42 -0.04 -4.93
N LEU A 26 -7.46 -0.53 -4.14
CA LEU A 26 -6.12 -0.79 -4.64
C LEU A 26 -6.19 -1.86 -5.76
N ASP A 27 -5.42 -1.69 -6.82
CA ASP A 27 -5.31 -2.64 -7.92
C ASP A 27 -3.85 -2.96 -8.23
N SER A 28 -3.62 -3.92 -9.13
CA SER A 28 -2.27 -4.37 -9.51
C SER A 28 -1.41 -3.26 -10.11
N VAL A 29 -2.01 -2.29 -10.82
CA VAL A 29 -1.26 -1.19 -11.45
C VAL A 29 -0.79 -0.21 -10.38
N ARG A 30 -1.68 0.18 -9.47
CA ARG A 30 -1.35 1.03 -8.33
C ARG A 30 -0.33 0.35 -7.42
N LEU A 31 -0.45 -0.97 -7.21
CA LEU A 31 0.50 -1.74 -6.42
C LEU A 31 1.90 -1.78 -7.03
N MET A 32 2.02 -1.88 -8.36
CA MET A 32 3.32 -1.77 -9.05
C MET A 32 3.98 -0.40 -8.83
N ILE A 33 3.20 0.68 -8.87
CA ILE A 33 3.69 2.05 -8.62
C ILE A 33 4.19 2.18 -7.16
N VAL A 34 3.48 1.58 -6.20
CA VAL A 34 3.90 1.56 -4.80
C VAL A 34 5.20 0.76 -4.64
N ALA A 35 5.29 -0.42 -5.25
CA ALA A 35 6.49 -1.27 -5.22
C ALA A 35 7.74 -0.52 -5.72
N GLU A 36 7.62 0.16 -6.88
CA GLU A 36 8.68 0.97 -7.44
C GLU A 36 9.07 2.13 -6.51
N ARG A 37 8.09 2.82 -5.92
CA ARG A 37 8.34 3.95 -5.01
C ARG A 37 9.04 3.54 -3.73
N LEU A 38 8.65 2.41 -3.16
CA LEU A 38 9.20 1.91 -1.90
C LEU A 38 10.48 1.09 -2.10
N GLU A 39 10.86 0.82 -3.35
CA GLU A 39 12.01 -0.02 -3.71
C GLU A 39 11.93 -1.44 -3.13
N VAL A 40 10.72 -2.03 -3.15
CA VAL A 40 10.40 -3.36 -2.61
C VAL A 40 9.77 -4.26 -3.67
N ASP A 41 9.72 -5.58 -3.43
CA ASP A 41 9.07 -6.50 -4.37
C ASP A 41 7.54 -6.33 -4.34
N PHE A 42 6.93 -6.39 -5.52
CA PHE A 42 5.49 -6.42 -5.68
C PHE A 42 4.85 -7.59 -4.91
N ALA A 43 5.50 -8.76 -4.91
CA ALA A 43 5.01 -9.95 -4.23
C ALA A 43 4.95 -9.74 -2.71
N ASP A 44 5.95 -9.07 -2.13
CA ASP A 44 5.99 -8.76 -0.69
C ASP A 44 4.82 -7.86 -0.29
N LEU A 45 4.51 -6.84 -1.12
CA LEU A 45 3.36 -5.96 -0.89
C LEU A 45 2.02 -6.67 -1.09
N ALA A 46 1.93 -7.58 -2.07
CA ALA A 46 0.71 -8.33 -2.38
C ALA A 46 0.39 -9.39 -1.32
N GLU A 47 1.41 -9.96 -0.65
CA GLU A 47 1.22 -10.97 0.40
C GLU A 47 0.54 -10.38 1.64
N ARG A 48 0.92 -9.16 2.02
CA ARG A 48 0.33 -8.43 3.15
C ARG A 48 -0.07 -7.02 2.71
N PRO A 49 -1.23 -6.87 2.05
CA PRO A 49 -1.68 -5.60 1.47
C PRO A 49 -2.29 -4.70 2.55
N THR A 50 -1.56 -4.40 3.62
CA THR A 50 -1.99 -3.51 4.70
C THR A 50 -0.97 -2.40 4.89
N LEU A 51 -1.43 -1.23 5.35
CA LEU A 51 -0.55 -0.11 5.65
C LEU A 51 0.53 -0.49 6.66
N ARG A 52 0.17 -1.22 7.73
CA ARG A 52 1.13 -1.66 8.75
C ARG A 52 2.26 -2.50 8.14
N ALA A 53 1.92 -3.50 7.33
CA ALA A 53 2.92 -4.39 6.76
C ALA A 53 3.82 -3.66 5.76
N TRP A 54 3.28 -2.72 4.99
CA TRP A 54 4.07 -1.93 4.04
C TRP A 54 5.03 -0.95 4.72
N VAL A 55 4.62 -0.35 5.85
CA VAL A 55 5.50 0.47 6.69
C VAL A 55 6.66 -0.37 7.25
N GLU A 56 6.36 -1.57 7.79
CA GLU A 56 7.37 -2.52 8.27
C GLU A 56 8.37 -2.91 7.16
N LEU A 57 7.88 -3.13 5.94
CA LEU A 57 8.69 -3.52 4.78
C LEU A 57 9.60 -2.38 4.29
N ALA A 58 9.08 -1.15 4.25
CA ALA A 58 9.82 0.04 3.82
C ALA A 58 10.85 0.52 4.86
N GLY A 59 10.78 0.03 6.10
CA GLY A 59 11.62 0.48 7.20
C GLY A 59 11.27 1.87 7.72
N GLU A 60 10.01 2.29 7.58
CA GLU A 60 9.47 3.58 8.04
C GLU A 60 8.79 3.50 9.43
#